data_AF-A0A733J0B5-F1
#
_entry.id   AF-A0A733J0B5-F1
#
_cell.length_a   1.000
_cell.length_b   1.000
_cell.length_c   1.000
_cell.angle_alpha   90.00
_cell.angle_beta   90.00
_cell.angle_gamma   90.00
#
_symmetry.space_group_name_H-M   'P 1'
#
loop_
_entity.id
_entity.type
_entity.pdbx_description
1 polymer ?
#
loop_
_entity_poly.entity_id
_entity_poly.type
_entity_poly.pdbx_seq_one_letter_code
_entity_poly.pdbx_strand_id
1 'polypeptide(L)' 'MATKKYELTKEYFFHGEFWHQLDDNKGRFSARIEYSPYHGLILDYCISDSESPRTCEILYGVLNTGERCTLIGKFDFTQG' A
#
# COMPACT_ATOMS: atom_id res chain seq x y z
N MET A 1 10.95 -0.43 -19.70
CA MET A 1 9.56 -0.29 -19.23
C MET A 1 9.34 1.18 -18.91
N ALA A 2 8.31 1.81 -19.47
CA ALA A 2 8.06 3.23 -19.25
C ALA A 2 7.53 3.44 -17.83
N THR A 3 8.21 4.27 -17.03
CA THR A 3 7.72 4.68 -15.71
C THR A 3 6.52 5.60 -15.92
N LYS A 4 5.31 5.09 -15.65
CA LYS A 4 4.10 5.90 -15.68
C LYS A 4 4.20 6.96 -14.57
N LYS A 5 4.23 8.22 -14.96
CA LYS A 5 4.28 9.36 -14.02
C LYS A 5 2.86 9.85 -13.77
N TYR A 6 2.53 10.02 -12.50
CA TYR A 6 1.26 10.57 -12.06
C TYR A 6 1.44 12.08 -11.79
N GLU A 7 0.43 12.87 -12.13
CA GLU A 7 0.43 14.33 -11.95
C GLU A 7 0.08 14.67 -10.50
N LEU A 8 0.94 15.42 -9.82
CA LEU A 8 0.76 15.74 -8.40
C LEU A 8 -0.50 16.53 -8.06
N THR A 9 -1.10 17.21 -9.05
CA THR A 9 -2.31 18.03 -8.87
C THR A 9 -3.61 17.24 -9.07
N LYS A 10 -3.52 15.97 -9.47
CA LYS A 10 -4.67 15.10 -9.71
C LYS A 10 -4.86 14.12 -8.57
N GLU A 11 -6.08 13.63 -8.47
CA GLU A 11 -6.45 12.58 -7.51
C GLU A 11 -6.33 11.21 -8.17
N TYR A 12 -5.87 10.23 -7.39
CA TYR A 12 -5.71 8.86 -7.86
C TYR A 12 -6.18 7.87 -6.82
N PHE A 13 -6.81 6.80 -7.31
CA PHE A 13 -7.34 5.73 -6.50
C PHE A 13 -6.83 4.41 -7.03
N PHE A 14 -6.23 3.62 -6.14
CA PHE A 14 -5.72 2.30 -6.47
C PHE A 14 -6.20 1.30 -5.42
N HIS A 15 -6.54 0.10 -5.86
CA HIS A 15 -6.81 -1.02 -4.97
C HIS A 15 -5.74 -2.06 -5.19
N GLY A 16 -5.35 -2.76 -4.13
CA GLY A 16 -4.34 -3.80 -4.24
C GLY A 16 -4.23 -4.62 -2.98
N GLU A 17 -3.29 -5.55 -3.03
CA GLU A 17 -2.90 -6.34 -1.88
C GLU A 17 -1.47 -5.97 -1.49
N PHE A 18 -1.22 -5.88 -0.19
CA PHE A 18 0.02 -5.39 0.38
C PHE A 18 0.53 -6.34 1.47
N TRP A 19 1.85 -6.40 1.61
CA TRP A 19 2.54 -7.23 2.58
C TRP A 19 3.96 -6.68 2.82
N HIS A 20 4.56 -7.04 3.95
CA HIS A 20 5.87 -6.50 4.32
C HIS A 20 7.06 -7.31 3.81
N GLN A 21 6.92 -8.63 3.65
CA GLN A 21 8.04 -9.52 3.31
C GLN A 21 7.94 -10.01 1.86
N LEU A 22 8.89 -9.64 1.00
CA LEU A 22 8.85 -10.01 -0.43
C LEU A 22 8.75 -11.52 -0.68
N ASP A 23 9.38 -12.33 0.19
CA ASP A 23 9.50 -13.78 0.07
C ASP A 23 8.47 -14.57 0.89
N ASP A 24 7.63 -13.88 1.68
CA ASP A 24 6.61 -14.52 2.50
C ASP A 24 5.23 -13.91 2.19
N ASN A 25 4.31 -14.77 1.73
CA ASN A 25 2.91 -14.37 1.48
C ASN A 25 2.09 -14.24 2.77
N LYS A 26 2.69 -14.53 3.95
CA LYS A 26 2.05 -14.34 5.24
C LYS A 26 1.75 -12.87 5.52
N GLY A 27 0.60 -12.63 6.13
CA GLY A 27 0.17 -11.29 6.51
C GLY A 27 -0.19 -10.37 5.33
N ARG A 28 -0.51 -10.94 4.16
CA ARG A 28 -1.04 -10.20 3.01
C ARG A 28 -2.43 -9.66 3.32
N PHE A 29 -2.64 -8.39 3.09
CA PHE A 29 -3.91 -7.71 3.35
C PHE A 29 -4.35 -6.88 2.15
N SER A 30 -5.67 -6.73 2.01
CA SER A 30 -6.23 -5.83 1.00
C SER A 30 -6.18 -4.40 1.50
N ALA A 31 -5.77 -3.48 0.64
CA ALA A 31 -5.83 -2.06 0.93
C ALA A 31 -6.15 -1.23 -0.31
N ARG A 32 -6.64 -0.03 -0.06
CA ARG A 32 -6.84 1.02 -1.05
C ARG A 32 -5.83 2.13 -0.79
N ILE A 33 -5.19 2.58 -1.86
CA ILE A 33 -4.34 3.77 -1.85
C ILE A 33 -5.12 4.89 -2.49
N GLU A 34 -5.23 6.01 -1.78
CA GLU A 34 -5.78 7.23 -2.31
C GLU A 34 -4.71 8.31 -2.27
N TYR A 35 -4.51 8.99 -3.39
CA TYR A 35 -3.66 10.18 -3.45
C TYR A 35 -4.53 11.39 -3.75
N SER A 36 -4.35 12.45 -2.96
CA SER A 36 -4.84 13.78 -3.30
C SER A 36 -3.78 14.85 -2.99
N PRO A 37 -3.77 15.98 -3.71
CA PRO A 37 -2.83 17.07 -3.43
C PRO A 37 -3.00 17.66 -2.01
N TYR A 38 -4.22 17.57 -1.45
CA TYR A 38 -4.58 18.18 -0.17
C TYR A 38 -4.29 17.28 1.03
N HIS A 39 -4.52 15.97 0.90
CA HIS A 39 -4.35 15.02 2.00
C HIS A 39 -3.09 14.14 1.85
N GLY A 40 -2.40 14.23 0.71
CA GLY A 40 -1.26 13.37 0.40
C GLY A 40 -1.70 11.95 0.06
N LEU A 41 -0.86 10.99 0.44
CA LEU A 41 -1.09 9.56 0.20
C LEU A 41 -1.73 8.92 1.43
N ILE A 42 -2.92 8.37 1.28
CA ILE A 42 -3.67 7.67 2.30
C ILE A 42 -3.68 6.18 1.95
N LEU A 43 -3.37 5.34 2.94
CA LEU A 43 -3.48 3.88 2.85
C LEU A 43 -4.63 3.43 3.75
N ASP A 44 -5.67 2.91 3.14
CA ASP A 44 -6.90 2.45 3.80
C ASP A 44 -6.91 0.92 3.74
N TYR A 45 -6.64 0.26 4.87
CA TYR A 45 -6.31 -1.17 4.92
C TYR A 45 -7.34 -1.98 5.70
N CYS A 46 -7.51 -3.25 5.32
CA CYS A 46 -8.31 -4.21 6.07
C CYS A 46 -7.44 -5.41 6.45
N ILE A 47 -6.95 -5.42 7.69
CA ILE A 47 -6.15 -6.50 8.26
C ILE A 47 -7.06 -7.32 9.16
N SER A 48 -7.33 -8.56 8.76
CA SER A 48 -8.10 -9.52 9.59
C SER A 48 -7.20 -10.58 10.25
N ASP A 49 -5.93 -10.67 9.83
CA ASP A 49 -4.99 -11.68 10.28
C ASP A 49 -4.05 -11.14 11.36
N SER A 50 -3.72 -12.00 12.33
CA SER A 50 -2.80 -11.69 13.44
C SER A 50 -1.33 -11.74 13.01
N GLU A 51 -1.03 -12.36 11.86
CA GLU A 51 0.33 -12.46 11.30
C GLU A 51 0.75 -11.20 10.52
N SER A 52 -0.13 -10.21 10.36
CA SER A 52 0.21 -8.95 9.70
C SER A 52 1.21 -8.11 10.53
N PRO A 53 2.13 -7.40 9.87
CA PRO A 53 3.17 -6.63 10.54
C PRO A 53 2.54 -5.54 11.42
N ARG A 54 3.03 -5.40 12.65
CA ARG A 54 2.62 -4.33 13.55
C ARG A 54 3.16 -2.97 13.12
N THR A 55 4.42 -2.95 12.70
CA THR A 55 5.12 -1.77 12.22
C THR A 55 6.05 -2.15 11.08
N CYS A 56 6.15 -1.32 10.05
CA CYS A 56 7.10 -1.53 8.96
C CYS A 56 7.44 -0.22 8.25
N GLU A 57 8.59 -0.19 7.57
CA GLU A 57 9.01 0.97 6.76
C GLU A 57 8.69 0.82 5.27
N ILE A 58 8.44 -0.41 4.84
CA ILE A 58 8.25 -0.78 3.44
C ILE A 58 7.09 -1.77 3.35
N LEU A 59 6.17 -1.48 2.43
CA LEU A 59 5.13 -2.41 1.99
C LEU A 59 5.31 -2.69 0.52
N TYR A 60 5.38 -3.96 0.18
CA TYR A 60 5.29 -4.42 -1.19
C TYR A 60 3.83 -4.69 -1.50
N GLY A 61 3.40 -4.32 -2.70
CA GLY A 61 2.03 -4.58 -3.11
C GLY A 61 1.88 -4.85 -4.58
N VAL A 62 0.75 -5.44 -4.92
CA VAL A 62 0.29 -5.62 -6.29
C VAL A 62 -1.06 -4.94 -6.42
N LEU A 63 -1.14 -3.99 -7.33
CA LEU A 63 -2.37 -3.28 -7.64
C LEU A 63 -3.32 -4.20 -8.41
N ASN A 64 -4.60 -3.88 -8.41
CA ASN A 64 -5.64 -4.55 -9.19
C ASN A 64 -5.36 -4.56 -10.70
N THR A 65 -4.51 -3.66 -11.19
CA THR A 65 -4.00 -3.65 -12.57
C THR A 65 -2.94 -4.73 -12.85
N GLY A 66 -2.51 -5.47 -11.83
CA GLY A 66 -1.38 -6.41 -11.88
C GLY A 66 -0.01 -5.73 -11.74
N GLU A 67 0.04 -4.41 -11.63
CA GLU A 67 1.28 -3.65 -11.47
C GLU A 67 1.83 -3.80 -10.05
N ARG A 68 3.13 -4.06 -9.93
CA ARG A 68 3.83 -4.06 -8.64
C ARG A 68 4.05 -2.63 -8.18
N CYS A 69 3.80 -2.38 -6.91
CA CYS A 69 4.07 -1.11 -6.25
C CYS A 69 4.81 -1.34 -4.94
N THR A 70 5.45 -0.29 -4.44
CA THR A 70 6.14 -0.31 -3.16
C THR A 70 5.83 0.99 -2.46
N LEU A 71 5.25 0.88 -1.28
CA LEU A 71 5.00 2.02 -0.41
C LEU A 71 6.16 2.12 0.58
N ILE A 72 6.71 3.32 0.70
CA ILE A 72 7.84 3.62 1.57
C ILE A 72 7.37 4.67 2.56
N GLY A 73 7.44 4.35 3.85
CA GLY A 73 6.93 5.21 4.91
C GLY A 73 6.88 4.47 6.24
N LYS A 74 6.78 5.20 7.35
CA LYS A 74 6.62 4.59 8.68
C LYS A 74 5.17 4.17 8.85
N PHE A 75 4.89 2.89 8.61
CA PHE A 75 3.57 2.30 8.84
C PHE A 75 3.52 1.73 10.26
N ASP A 76 2.47 2.11 10.99
CA ASP A 76 2.13 1.55 12.30
C ASP A 76 0.68 1.09 12.26
N PHE A 77 0.49 -0.23 12.24
CA PHE A 77 -0.80 -0.91 12.19
C PHE A 77 -1.30 -1.31 13.57
N THR A 78 -0.62 -0.93 14.65
CA THR A 78 -1.02 -1.27 16.02
C THR A 78 -2.21 -0.45 16.53
N GLN A 79 -2.53 0.67 15.88
CA GLN A 79 -3.57 1.62 16.30
C GLN A 79 -4.84 1.58 15.42
N GLY A 80 -5.13 0.44 14.80
CA GLY A 80 -6.35 0.20 14.04
C GLY A 80 -7.57 -0.10 14.91
#